data_AF-K1U277-F1
#
_entry.id   AF-K1U277-F1
#
_cell.length_a   1.000
_cell.length_b   1.000
_cell.length_c   1.000
_cell.angle_alpha   90.00
_cell.angle_beta   90.00
_cell.angle_gamma   90.00
#
_symmetry.space_group_name_H-M   'P 1'
#
loop_
_entity.id
_entity.type
_entity.pdbx_description
1 polymer ?
#
loop_
_entity_poly.entity_id
_entity_poly.type
_entity_poly.pdbx_seq_one_letter_code
_entity_poly.pdbx_strand_id
1 'polypeptide(L)' 'MNITFEERQLMSLYNTGTRTGLIAALEEMRGYLAADETELRELTDSAIANAAQD' A
#
# COMPACT_ATOMS: atom_id res chain seq x y z
N MET A 1 -1.79 14.80 -2.43
CA MET A 1 -2.64 14.02 -1.50
C MET A 1 -1.89 13.93 -0.18
N ASN A 2 -2.56 13.93 0.98
CA ASN A 2 -1.85 13.82 2.27
C ASN A 2 -1.89 12.35 2.73
N ILE A 3 -0.73 11.72 2.86
CA ILE A 3 -0.62 10.32 3.29
C ILE A 3 -1.00 10.22 4.77
N THR A 4 -1.96 9.36 5.09
CA THR A 4 -2.46 9.12 6.45
C THR A 4 -1.41 8.40 7.32
N PHE A 5 -1.67 8.31 8.63
CA PHE A 5 -0.78 7.59 9.53
C PHE A 5 -0.78 6.09 9.20
N GLU A 6 -1.95 5.49 8.97
CA GLU A 6 -2.10 4.08 8.62
C GLU A 6 -1.38 3.73 7.31
N GLU A 7 -1.50 4.60 6.30
CA GLU A 7 -0.80 4.42 5.02
C GLU A 7 0.72 4.49 5.22
N ARG A 8 1.23 5.44 6.00
CA ARG A 8 2.68 5.53 6.30
C ARG A 8 3.17 4.29 7.03
N GLN A 9 2.40 3.78 8.00
CA GLN A 9 2.74 2.56 8.71
C GLN A 9 2.78 1.36 7.77
N LEU A 10 1.76 1.21 6.92
CA LEU A 10 1.70 0.14 5.92
C LEU A 10 2.85 0.23 4.93
N MET A 11 3.10 1.41 4.36
CA MET A 11 4.21 1.65 3.43
C MET A 11 5.56 1.36 4.07
N SER A 12 5.77 1.69 5.35
CA SER A 12 7.00 1.39 6.08
C SER A 12 7.25 -0.12 6.22
N LEU A 13 6.21 -0.92 6.47
CA LEU A 13 6.32 -2.37 6.59
C LEU A 13 6.74 -3.04 5.27
N TYR A 14 6.26 -2.52 4.14
CA TYR A 14 6.54 -3.05 2.80
C TYR A 14 7.63 -2.29 2.05
N ASN A 15 8.30 -1.33 2.68
CA ASN A 15 9.35 -0.55 2.04
C ASN A 15 10.60 -1.39 1.79
N THR A 16 10.89 -1.65 0.52
CA THR A 16 12.08 -2.38 0.08
C THR A 16 13.27 -1.47 -0.24
N GLY A 17 13.17 -0.18 0.06
CA GLY A 17 14.21 0.83 -0.18
C GLY A 17 14.10 1.52 -1.54
N THR A 18 13.15 1.12 -2.39
CA THR A 18 12.84 1.81 -3.65
C THR A 18 11.33 1.98 -3.81
N ARG A 19 10.91 3.06 -4.50
CA ARG A 19 9.49 3.32 -4.79
C ARG A 19 8.85 2.20 -5.59
N THR A 20 9.50 1.73 -6.65
CA THR A 20 9.00 0.62 -7.47
C THR A 20 8.88 -0.66 -6.67
N GLY A 21 9.86 -0.98 -5.82
CA GLY A 21 9.81 -2.16 -4.97
C GLY A 21 8.75 -2.06 -3.88
N LEU A 22 8.48 -0.87 -3.33
CA LEU A 22 7.36 -0.64 -2.42
C LEU A 22 6.01 -0.89 -3.12
N ILE A 23 5.81 -0.31 -4.30
CA ILE A 23 4.57 -0.50 -5.08
C ILE A 23 4.36 -1.99 -5.39
N ALA A 24 5.39 -2.68 -5.89
CA ALA A 24 5.30 -4.11 -6.21
C ALA A 24 4.95 -4.96 -4.98
N ALA A 25 5.54 -4.68 -3.82
CA ALA A 25 5.24 -5.40 -2.59
C ALA A 25 3.80 -5.15 -2.10
N LEU A 26 3.30 -3.91 -2.22
CA LEU A 26 1.92 -3.59 -1.89
C LEU A 26 0.93 -4.25 -2.88
N GLU A 27 1.22 -4.26 -4.18
CA GLU A 27 0.42 -4.97 -5.19
C GLU A 27 0.36 -6.47 -4.93
N GLU A 28 1.48 -7.08 -4.54
CA GLU A 28 1.54 -8.49 -4.15
C GLU A 28 0.66 -8.76 -2.92
N MET A 29 0.84 -7.96 -1.84
CA MET A 29 -0.01 -8.04 -0.65
C MET A 29 -1.49 -7.91 -1.00
N ARG A 30 -1.79 -6.98 -1.91
CA ARG A 30 -3.15 -6.68 -2.32
C ARG A 30 -3.82 -7.82 -3.11
N GLY A 31 -3.02 -8.70 -3.73
CA GLY A 31 -3.46 -9.93 -4.37
C GLY A 31 -3.78 -11.07 -3.40
N TYR A 32 -3.24 -11.05 -2.18
CA TYR A 32 -3.57 -12.03 -1.13
C TYR A 32 -4.86 -11.71 -0.37
N LEU A 33 -5.29 -10.44 -0.37
CA LEU A 33 -6.47 -10.00 0.38
C LEU A 33 -7.77 -10.50 -0.24
N ALA A 34 -8.58 -11.16 0.61
CA ALA A 34 -9.89 -11.67 0.26
C ALA A 34 -10.95 -10.56 0.18
N ALA A 35 -12.06 -10.84 -0.50
CA ALA A 35 -13.05 -9.81 -0.83
C ALA A 35 -13.68 -9.13 0.40
N ASP A 36 -13.74 -9.84 1.52
CA ASP A 36 -14.29 -9.43 2.81
C ASP A 36 -13.30 -8.60 3.65
N GLU A 37 -12.02 -8.57 3.32
CA GLU A 37 -11.00 -7.73 3.95
C GLU A 37 -11.04 -6.28 3.43
N THR A 38 -12.24 -5.71 3.29
CA THR A 38 -12.50 -4.43 2.60
C THR A 38 -11.65 -3.28 3.11
N GLU A 39 -11.56 -3.08 4.44
CA GLU A 39 -10.83 -1.95 5.02
C GLU A 39 -9.33 -2.02 4.71
N LEU A 40 -8.72 -3.21 4.84
CA LEU A 40 -7.32 -3.41 4.53
C LEU A 40 -7.04 -3.32 3.02
N ARG A 41 -8.00 -3.76 2.19
CA ARG A 41 -7.95 -3.63 0.74
C ARG A 41 -7.95 -2.17 0.31
N GLU A 42 -8.87 -1.37 0.85
CA GLU A 42 -8.97 0.06 0.57
C GLU A 42 -7.74 0.82 1.06
N LEU A 43 -7.24 0.50 2.27
CA LEU A 43 -6.01 1.09 2.78
C LEU A 43 -4.81 0.79 1.87
N THR A 44 -4.69 -0.45 1.41
CA THR A 44 -3.59 -0.87 0.53
C THR A 44 -3.71 -0.23 -0.86
N ASP A 45 -4.92 -0.14 -1.42
CA ASP A 45 -5.17 0.52 -2.72
C ASP A 45 -4.82 2.01 -2.65
N SER A 46 -5.21 2.69 -1.56
CA SER A 46 -4.90 4.10 -1.33
C SER A 46 -3.38 4.33 -1.16
N ALA A 47 -2.70 3.44 -0.42
CA ALA A 47 -1.24 3.48 -0.27
C ALA A 47 -0.52 3.29 -1.62
N ILE A 48 -0.97 2.37 -2.48
CA ILE A 48 -0.44 2.17 -3.84
C ILE A 48 -0.63 3.44 -4.68
N ALA A 49 -1.83 4.01 -4.68
CA ALA A 49 -2.13 5.22 -5.44
C ALA A 49 -1.25 6.40 -5.01
N ASN A 50 -1.06 6.59 -3.70
CA ASN A 50 -0.17 7.62 -3.16
C ASN A 50 1.29 7.36 -3.54
N ALA A 51 1.78 6.12 -3.41
CA ALA A 51 3.14 5.75 -3.81
C ALA A 51 3.38 5.95 -5.31
N ALA A 52 2.35 5.81 -6.15
CA ALA A 52 2.42 6.00 -7.59
C ALA A 52 2.34 7.47 -8.05
N GLN A 53 2.08 8.43 -7.14
CA GLN A 53 1.96 9.86 -7.46
C GLN A 53 3.23 10.69 -7.21
N ASP A 54 4.22 10.15 -6.49
CA ASP A 54 5.55 10.77 -6.27
C ASP A 54 6.44 10.67 -7.51
#